data_AF-A0A955M9R6-F1
#
_entry.id   AF-A0A955M9R6-F1
#
_cell.length_a   1.000
_cell.length_b   1.000
_cell.length_c   1.000
_cell.angle_alpha   90.00
_cell.angle_beta   90.00
_cell.angle_gamma   90.00
#
_symmetry.space_group_name_H-M   'P 1'
#
loop_
_entity.id
_entity.type
_entity.pdbx_description
1 polymer ?
#
loop_
_entity_poly.entity_id
_entity_poly.type
_entity_poly.pdbx_seq_one_letter_code
_entity_poly.pdbx_strand_id
1 'polypeptide(L)'
;MDNEQHTDVPAEEEKSFLRVIVHSFFIIPFLIAVFGVLLFAGMRLLTQEKRSVYDYLNDVKVGGHSKRWQGAFELSKMLANSKLVPQEERFDNELISAFKAAQHDDNRVRQYLALAMGRTQRKVFGPVLTASLAEEKEENLPALIYAIGMIGDPGNAQRLHEFVGHGNARVRSITVVALGRLGHPQSVEFLKKGLQDP
;
A
#
# COMPACT_ATOMS: atom_id res chain seq x y z
N MET A 1 -60.11 32.45 67.93
CA MET A 1 -60.27 33.04 66.60
C MET A 1 -58.92 32.97 65.90
N ASP A 2 -58.56 31.75 65.52
CA ASP A 2 -58.15 31.31 64.19
C ASP A 2 -57.52 32.37 63.29
N ASN A 3 -56.28 32.18 62.86
CA ASN A 3 -56.03 31.46 61.60
C ASN A 3 -54.51 31.28 61.42
N GLU A 4 -54.05 30.03 61.50
CA GLU A 4 -52.75 29.64 60.96
C GLU A 4 -52.84 29.68 59.43
N GLN A 5 -52.07 30.55 58.78
CA GLN A 5 -51.77 30.42 57.35
C GLN A 5 -50.27 30.15 57.22
N HIS A 6 -49.93 28.86 57.39
CA HIS A 6 -48.68 28.31 56.91
C HIS A 6 -48.77 28.24 55.38
N THR A 7 -48.21 29.25 54.69
CA THR A 7 -48.08 29.23 53.24
C THR A 7 -46.93 28.31 52.85
N ASP A 8 -47.22 27.01 52.73
CA ASP A 8 -46.34 26.02 52.11
C ASP A 8 -46.27 26.24 50.59
N VAL A 9 -45.46 27.19 50.12
CA VAL A 9 -45.05 27.28 48.72
C VAL A 9 -43.58 27.71 48.60
N PRO A 10 -42.61 26.77 48.68
CA PRO A 10 -41.32 27.01 47.99
C PRO A 10 -40.78 25.82 47.20
N ALA A 11 -41.27 24.59 47.45
CA ALA A 11 -40.60 23.38 46.97
C ALA A 11 -40.89 23.01 45.51
N GLU A 12 -41.99 23.49 44.91
CA GLU A 12 -42.33 23.20 43.51
C GLU A 12 -41.68 24.17 42.51
N GLU A 13 -41.56 25.46 42.85
CA GLU A 13 -40.91 26.47 41.99
C GLU A 13 -39.40 26.23 41.86
N GLU A 14 -38.70 25.92 42.95
CA GLU A 14 -37.26 25.59 42.91
C GLU A 14 -36.96 24.38 42.03
N LYS A 15 -37.80 23.33 42.10
CA LYS A 15 -37.66 22.13 41.26
C LYS A 15 -37.88 22.43 39.78
N SER A 16 -38.77 23.37 39.46
CA SER A 16 -39.02 23.81 38.09
C SER A 16 -37.85 24.64 37.55
N PHE A 17 -37.33 25.57 38.35
CA PHE A 17 -36.19 26.41 37.99
C PHE A 17 -34.91 25.59 37.76
N LEU A 18 -34.59 24.67 38.67
CA LEU A 18 -33.44 23.77 38.53
C LEU A 18 -33.59 22.86 37.30
N ARG A 19 -34.81 22.37 37.00
CA ARG A 19 -35.07 21.58 35.78
C ARG A 19 -34.81 22.38 34.50
N VAL A 20 -35.21 23.66 34.46
CA VAL A 20 -34.96 24.54 33.31
C VAL A 20 -33.47 24.79 33.12
N ILE A 21 -32.72 25.03 34.20
CA ILE A 21 -31.27 25.20 34.13
C ILE A 21 -30.60 23.92 33.62
N VAL A 22 -30.93 22.77 34.20
CA VAL A 22 -30.33 21.49 33.78
C VAL A 22 -30.65 21.18 32.31
N HIS A 23 -31.89 21.40 31.87
CA HIS A 23 -32.27 21.13 30.49
C HIS A 23 -31.58 22.06 29.49
N SER A 24 -31.60 23.37 29.75
CA SER A 24 -31.07 24.35 28.80
C SER A 24 -29.54 24.40 28.76
N PHE A 25 -28.86 24.20 29.88
CA PHE A 25 -27.39 24.31 29.94
C PHE A 25 -26.66 22.98 29.76
N PHE A 26 -27.32 21.84 29.97
CA PHE A 26 -26.68 20.53 29.83
C PHE A 26 -27.32 19.68 28.74
N ILE A 27 -28.65 19.55 28.72
CA ILE A 27 -29.31 18.63 27.78
C ILE A 27 -29.25 19.17 26.35
N ILE A 28 -29.61 20.44 26.13
CA ILE A 28 -29.58 21.03 24.76
C ILE A 28 -28.15 21.03 24.18
N PRO A 29 -27.11 21.52 24.90
CA PRO A 29 -25.74 21.45 24.38
C PRO A 29 -25.25 20.02 24.18
N PHE A 30 -25.61 19.07 25.05
CA PHE A 30 -25.27 17.66 24.89
C PHE A 30 -25.91 17.06 23.63
N LEU A 31 -27.19 17.32 23.38
CA LEU A 31 -27.88 16.85 22.17
C LEU A 31 -27.26 17.42 20.90
N ILE A 32 -26.88 18.71 20.91
CA ILE A 32 -26.17 19.34 19.79
C ILE A 32 -24.81 18.67 19.56
N ALA A 33 -24.05 18.39 20.63
CA ALA A 33 -22.77 17.70 20.52
C ALA A 33 -22.92 16.27 19.96
N VAL A 34 -23.91 15.50 20.45
CA VAL A 34 -24.22 14.16 19.93
C VAL A 34 -24.59 14.23 18.45
N PHE A 35 -25.46 15.15 18.07
CA PHE A 35 -25.84 15.35 16.67
C PHE A 35 -24.63 15.71 15.80
N GLY A 36 -23.74 16.58 16.27
CA GLY A 36 -22.50 16.92 15.58
C GLY A 36 -21.57 15.72 15.37
N VAL A 37 -21.41 14.87 16.39
CA VAL A 37 -20.61 13.63 16.29
C VAL A 37 -21.24 12.66 15.29
N LEU A 38 -22.57 12.49 15.32
CA LEU A 38 -23.28 11.63 14.37
C LEU A 38 -23.19 12.14 12.94
N LEU A 39 -23.32 13.46 12.73
CA LEU A 39 -23.16 14.08 11.42
C LEU A 39 -21.73 13.93 10.91
N PHE A 40 -20.72 14.17 11.74
CA PHE A 40 -19.32 13.94 11.37
C PHE A 40 -19.04 12.48 11.04
N ALA A 41 -19.55 11.53 11.83
CA ALA A 41 -19.41 10.10 11.57
C ALA A 41 -20.12 9.69 10.27
N GLY A 42 -21.34 10.19 10.04
CA GLY A 42 -22.11 9.97 8.81
C GLY A 42 -21.37 10.50 7.58
N MET A 43 -20.90 11.75 7.64
CA MET A 43 -20.06 12.34 6.59
C MET A 43 -18.81 11.51 6.34
N ARG A 44 -18.08 11.14 7.40
CA ARG A 44 -16.86 10.34 7.29
C ARG A 44 -17.11 8.97 6.66
N LEU A 45 -18.24 8.32 6.95
CA LEU A 45 -18.62 7.04 6.34
C LEU A 45 -18.99 7.22 4.86
N LEU A 46 -19.74 8.27 4.52
CA LEU A 46 -20.14 8.57 3.14
C LEU A 46 -18.94 8.94 2.26
N THR A 47 -17.93 9.61 2.81
CA THR A 47 -16.72 10.04 2.07
C THR A 47 -15.59 9.01 2.06
N GLN A 48 -15.75 7.85 2.70
CA GLN A 48 -14.74 6.81 2.70
C GLN A 48 -14.76 6.03 1.37
N GLU A 49 -14.11 6.59 0.36
CA GLU A 49 -13.78 5.83 -0.85
C GLU A 49 -12.55 4.96 -0.60
N LYS A 50 -12.70 3.66 -0.84
CA LYS A 50 -11.56 2.74 -0.85
C LYS A 50 -10.69 3.09 -2.06
N ARG A 51 -9.47 3.54 -1.79
CA ARG A 51 -8.49 3.85 -2.84
C ARG A 51 -8.27 2.65 -3.76
N SER A 52 -8.32 2.93 -5.05
CA SER A 52 -8.13 1.97 -6.13
C SER A 52 -6.65 1.81 -6.48
N VAL A 53 -6.36 0.79 -7.28
CA VAL A 53 -5.04 0.58 -7.88
C VAL A 53 -4.59 1.80 -8.71
N TYR A 54 -5.53 2.45 -9.42
CA TYR A 54 -5.23 3.62 -10.25
C TYR A 54 -4.91 4.86 -9.41
N ASP A 55 -5.51 5.02 -8.22
CA ASP A 55 -5.19 6.14 -7.33
C ASP A 55 -3.74 6.07 -6.85
N TYR A 56 -3.28 4.87 -6.45
CA TYR A 56 -1.90 4.67 -6.04
C TYR A 56 -0.92 4.77 -7.21
N LEU A 57 -1.30 4.28 -8.40
CA LEU A 57 -0.48 4.46 -9.60
C LEU A 57 -0.36 5.95 -9.98
N ASN A 58 -1.43 6.73 -9.79
CA ASN A 58 -1.39 8.16 -9.96
C ASN A 58 -0.49 8.85 -8.92
N ASP A 59 -0.58 8.48 -7.64
CA ASP A 59 0.32 8.98 -6.59
C ASP A 59 1.80 8.70 -6.91
N VAL A 60 2.12 7.57 -7.55
CA VAL A 60 3.48 7.28 -8.04
C VAL A 60 3.89 8.21 -9.18
N LYS A 61 2.99 8.48 -10.12
CA LYS A 61 3.30 9.24 -11.35
C LYS A 61 3.45 10.73 -11.09
N VAL A 62 2.55 11.32 -10.27
CA VAL A 62 2.45 12.78 -10.09
C VAL A 62 2.57 13.25 -8.65
N GLY A 63 2.65 12.34 -7.68
CA GLY A 63 2.80 12.71 -6.26
C GLY A 63 4.14 13.40 -5.96
N GLY A 64 4.22 14.13 -4.85
CA GLY A 64 5.51 14.61 -4.33
C GLY A 64 6.35 13.47 -3.74
N HIS A 65 7.65 13.71 -3.49
CA HIS A 65 8.62 12.69 -3.04
C HIS A 65 8.07 11.66 -2.04
N SER A 66 7.46 12.12 -0.94
CA SER A 66 6.91 11.22 0.09
C SER A 66 5.70 10.41 -0.37
N LYS A 67 4.82 11.01 -1.19
CA LYS A 67 3.62 10.33 -1.69
C LYS A 67 3.97 9.26 -2.72
N ARG A 68 5.01 9.47 -3.53
CA ARG A 68 5.38 8.52 -4.59
C ARG A 68 5.81 7.17 -4.03
N TRP A 69 6.70 7.15 -3.04
CA TRP A 69 7.16 5.87 -2.48
C TRP A 69 6.08 5.17 -1.64
N GLN A 70 5.23 5.95 -0.94
CA GLN A 70 4.07 5.41 -0.21
C GLN A 70 3.03 4.82 -1.17
N GLY A 71 2.74 5.53 -2.27
CA GLY A 71 1.86 5.06 -3.31
C GLY A 71 2.38 3.78 -3.96
N ALA A 72 3.69 3.72 -4.28
CA ALA A 72 4.31 2.52 -4.82
C ALA A 72 4.22 1.34 -3.84
N PHE A 73 4.46 1.58 -2.54
CA PHE A 73 4.32 0.56 -1.49
C PHE A 73 2.90 0.00 -1.42
N GLU A 74 1.89 0.85 -1.28
CA GLU A 74 0.48 0.43 -1.17
C GLU A 74 -0.02 -0.24 -2.45
N LEU A 75 0.38 0.28 -3.63
CA LEU A 75 0.14 -0.37 -4.92
C LEU A 75 0.69 -1.79 -4.91
N SER A 76 1.94 -1.97 -4.51
CA SER A 76 2.58 -3.27 -4.45
C SER A 76 1.85 -4.22 -3.48
N LYS A 77 1.30 -3.72 -2.38
CA LYS A 77 0.55 -4.51 -1.39
C LYS A 77 -0.83 -4.90 -1.92
N MET A 78 -1.53 -4.00 -2.60
CA MET A 78 -2.82 -4.31 -3.22
C MET A 78 -2.71 -5.40 -4.28
N LEU A 79 -1.69 -5.31 -5.14
CA LEU A 79 -1.47 -6.30 -6.21
C LEU A 79 -1.01 -7.67 -5.70
N ALA A 80 -0.68 -7.81 -4.41
CA ALA A 80 -0.49 -9.14 -3.81
C ALA A 80 -1.79 -9.96 -3.79
N ASN A 81 -2.95 -9.30 -3.88
CA ASN A 81 -4.23 -9.96 -4.08
C ASN A 81 -4.57 -9.97 -5.58
N SER A 82 -4.52 -11.17 -6.19
CA SER A 82 -4.78 -11.36 -7.62
C SER A 82 -6.15 -10.85 -8.08
N LYS A 83 -7.16 -10.83 -7.18
CA LYS A 83 -8.51 -10.31 -7.48
C LYS A 83 -8.54 -8.80 -7.71
N LEU A 84 -7.53 -8.08 -7.22
CA LEU A 84 -7.43 -6.62 -7.34
C LEU A 84 -6.57 -6.19 -8.53
N VAL A 85 -5.92 -7.13 -9.24
CA VAL A 85 -5.08 -6.82 -10.40
C VAL A 85 -5.98 -6.45 -11.59
N PRO A 86 -5.93 -5.21 -12.11
CA PRO A 86 -6.66 -4.85 -13.30
C PRO A 86 -6.17 -5.67 -14.51
N GLN A 87 -7.10 -6.20 -15.30
CA GLN A 87 -6.78 -7.10 -16.42
C GLN A 87 -6.47 -6.36 -17.72
N GLU A 88 -6.80 -5.07 -17.77
CA GLU A 88 -6.62 -4.21 -18.93
C GLU A 88 -5.14 -4.05 -19.29
N GLU A 89 -4.83 -4.03 -20.59
CA GLU A 89 -3.48 -3.76 -21.10
C GLU A 89 -3.01 -2.35 -20.73
N ARG A 90 -3.95 -1.40 -20.65
CA ARG A 90 -3.68 -0.04 -20.19
C ARG A 90 -2.96 -0.03 -18.84
N PHE A 91 -3.39 -0.87 -17.90
CA PHE A 91 -2.77 -0.93 -16.58
C PHE A 91 -1.30 -1.37 -16.67
N ASP A 92 -1.01 -2.39 -17.50
CA ASP A 92 0.37 -2.84 -17.71
C ASP A 92 1.24 -1.73 -18.29
N ASN A 93 0.73 -1.05 -19.31
CA ASN A 93 1.44 0.04 -19.98
C ASN A 93 1.71 1.20 -19.01
N GLU A 94 0.74 1.55 -18.15
CA GLU A 94 0.93 2.58 -17.14
C GLU A 94 1.93 2.16 -16.06
N LEU A 95 1.90 0.89 -15.60
CA LEU A 95 2.85 0.37 -14.62
C LEU A 95 4.28 0.29 -15.18
N ILE A 96 4.44 -0.14 -16.44
CA ILE A 96 5.71 -0.14 -17.18
C ILE A 96 6.25 1.28 -17.32
N SER A 97 5.39 2.22 -17.71
CA SER A 97 5.76 3.63 -17.86
C SER A 97 6.22 4.22 -16.53
N ALA A 98 5.47 3.99 -15.45
CA ALA A 98 5.83 4.47 -14.11
C ALA A 98 7.18 3.88 -13.64
N PHE A 99 7.43 2.60 -13.87
CA PHE A 99 8.70 1.96 -13.51
C PHE A 99 9.88 2.55 -14.30
N LYS A 100 9.73 2.73 -15.62
CA LYS A 100 10.76 3.36 -16.46
C LYS A 100 11.06 4.78 -16.01
N ALA A 101 10.03 5.58 -15.74
CA ALA A 101 10.17 6.95 -15.25
C ALA A 101 10.88 7.03 -13.89
N ALA A 102 10.79 5.98 -13.07
CA ALA A 102 11.43 5.91 -11.76
C ALA A 102 12.93 5.54 -11.79
N GLN A 103 13.58 5.47 -12.96
CA GLN A 103 14.99 5.02 -13.09
C GLN A 103 15.98 5.83 -12.24
N HIS A 104 15.77 7.13 -12.15
CA HIS A 104 16.63 8.04 -11.38
C HIS A 104 15.93 8.60 -10.14
N ASP A 105 14.87 7.94 -9.68
CA ASP A 105 14.08 8.37 -8.54
C ASP A 105 14.61 7.76 -7.21
N ASP A 106 13.86 7.97 -6.13
CA ASP A 106 14.02 7.26 -4.85
C ASP A 106 13.98 5.74 -5.08
N ASN A 107 15.00 5.06 -4.55
CA ASN A 107 15.17 3.61 -4.67
C ASN A 107 13.92 2.85 -4.19
N ARG A 108 13.19 3.36 -3.18
CA ARG A 108 11.95 2.76 -2.69
C ARG A 108 10.86 2.74 -3.76
N VAL A 109 10.71 3.82 -4.53
CA VAL A 109 9.71 3.89 -5.62
C VAL A 109 10.01 2.80 -6.65
N ARG A 110 11.27 2.73 -7.09
CA ARG A 110 11.75 1.77 -8.08
C ARG A 110 11.56 0.33 -7.61
N GLN A 111 11.97 0.02 -6.37
CA GLN A 111 11.84 -1.30 -5.76
C GLN A 111 10.37 -1.72 -5.61
N TYR A 112 9.51 -0.85 -5.10
CA TYR A 112 8.09 -1.19 -4.93
C TYR A 112 7.35 -1.35 -6.26
N LEU A 113 7.73 -0.60 -7.30
CA LEU A 113 7.18 -0.81 -8.64
C LEU A 113 7.62 -2.15 -9.25
N ALA A 114 8.88 -2.56 -9.05
CA ALA A 114 9.31 -3.90 -9.44
C ALA A 114 8.51 -4.98 -8.69
N LEU A 115 8.35 -4.84 -7.37
CA LEU A 115 7.55 -5.77 -6.57
C LEU A 115 6.07 -5.80 -6.99
N ALA A 116 5.49 -4.64 -7.32
CA ALA A 116 4.15 -4.50 -7.86
C ALA A 116 4.01 -5.32 -9.15
N MET A 117 4.92 -5.14 -10.11
CA MET A 117 4.96 -5.92 -11.35
C MET A 117 5.06 -7.42 -11.09
N GLY A 118 5.99 -7.85 -10.23
CA GLY A 118 6.19 -9.27 -9.95
C GLY A 118 4.98 -9.93 -9.27
N ARG A 119 4.27 -9.21 -8.40
CA ARG A 119 3.05 -9.70 -7.73
C ARG A 119 1.86 -9.90 -8.66
N THR A 120 1.82 -9.19 -9.78
CA THR A 120 0.81 -9.48 -10.81
C THR A 120 1.00 -10.86 -11.46
N GLN A 121 2.22 -11.41 -11.39
CA GLN A 121 2.64 -12.63 -12.09
C GLN A 121 2.43 -12.59 -13.62
N ARG A 122 2.28 -11.40 -14.20
CA ARG A 122 2.09 -11.24 -15.65
C ARG A 122 3.43 -11.24 -16.37
N LYS A 123 3.54 -12.11 -17.38
CA LYS A 123 4.77 -12.27 -18.17
C LYS A 123 5.20 -11.01 -18.93
N VAL A 124 4.26 -10.11 -19.23
CA VAL A 124 4.51 -8.83 -19.91
C VAL A 124 5.56 -7.97 -19.20
N PHE A 125 5.72 -8.11 -17.88
CA PHE A 125 6.70 -7.34 -17.12
C PHE A 125 8.12 -7.94 -17.13
N GLY A 126 8.29 -9.21 -17.51
CA GLY A 126 9.58 -9.89 -17.51
C GLY A 126 10.66 -9.20 -18.36
N PRO A 127 10.37 -8.87 -19.65
CA PRO A 127 11.33 -8.21 -20.52
C PRO A 127 11.82 -6.86 -20.02
N VAL A 128 10.93 -6.01 -19.45
CA VAL A 128 11.34 -4.69 -18.95
C VAL A 128 12.18 -4.79 -17.68
N LEU A 129 11.84 -5.70 -16.77
CA LEU A 129 12.60 -5.91 -15.53
C LEU A 129 13.99 -6.46 -15.84
N THR A 130 14.09 -7.47 -16.72
CA THR A 130 15.37 -8.06 -17.10
C THR A 130 16.27 -7.11 -17.88
N ALA A 131 15.71 -6.32 -18.81
CA ALA A 131 16.45 -5.31 -19.54
C ALA A 131 17.02 -4.22 -18.63
N SER A 132 16.35 -3.92 -17.51
CA SER A 132 16.78 -2.88 -16.58
C SER A 132 17.94 -3.29 -15.68
N LEU A 133 18.20 -4.59 -15.50
CA LEU A 133 19.21 -5.10 -14.54
C LEU A 133 20.63 -4.57 -14.79
N ALA A 134 21.02 -4.38 -16.05
CA ALA A 134 22.40 -4.01 -16.42
C ALA A 134 22.79 -2.58 -16.01
N GLU A 135 21.83 -1.66 -15.98
CA GLU A 135 22.04 -0.23 -15.64
C GLU A 135 21.45 0.13 -14.28
N GLU A 136 21.03 -0.86 -13.50
CA GLU A 136 20.34 -0.64 -12.23
C GLU A 136 21.32 -0.41 -11.08
N LYS A 137 20.90 0.40 -10.09
CA LYS A 137 21.66 0.56 -8.86
C LYS A 137 21.67 -0.74 -8.07
N GLU A 138 22.81 -1.10 -7.48
CA GLU A 138 22.97 -2.36 -6.72
C GLU A 138 21.87 -2.54 -5.66
N GLU A 139 21.48 -1.46 -4.97
CA GLU A 139 20.43 -1.47 -3.94
C GLU A 139 19.05 -1.93 -4.46
N ASN A 140 18.76 -1.73 -5.75
CA ASN A 140 17.48 -2.07 -6.36
C ASN A 140 17.47 -3.50 -6.94
N LEU A 141 18.64 -4.07 -7.26
CA LEU A 141 18.78 -5.39 -7.86
C LEU A 141 17.98 -6.48 -7.12
N PRO A 142 18.00 -6.58 -5.78
CA PRO A 142 17.24 -7.63 -5.11
C PRO A 142 15.74 -7.57 -5.37
N ALA A 143 15.16 -6.37 -5.48
CA ALA A 143 13.73 -6.21 -5.75
C ALA A 143 13.36 -6.62 -7.18
N LEU A 144 14.17 -6.21 -8.17
CA LEU A 144 13.97 -6.57 -9.58
C LEU A 144 14.12 -8.08 -9.79
N ILE A 145 15.19 -8.67 -9.26
CA ILE A 145 15.47 -10.11 -9.38
C ILE A 145 14.37 -10.93 -8.70
N TYR A 146 13.94 -10.51 -7.51
CA TYR A 146 12.82 -11.16 -6.81
C TYR A 146 11.52 -11.07 -7.62
N ALA A 147 11.22 -9.90 -8.20
CA ALA A 147 10.05 -9.70 -9.04
C ALA A 147 10.07 -10.59 -10.29
N ILE A 148 11.21 -10.70 -10.97
CA ILE A 148 11.39 -11.62 -12.12
C ILE A 148 11.11 -13.06 -11.68
N GLY A 149 11.62 -13.48 -10.52
CA GLY A 149 11.33 -14.80 -9.96
C GLY A 149 9.85 -15.02 -9.61
N MET A 150 9.12 -13.98 -9.18
CA MET A 150 7.67 -14.07 -8.91
C MET A 150 6.83 -14.20 -10.18
N ILE A 151 7.27 -13.59 -11.29
CA ILE A 151 6.63 -13.73 -12.61
C ILE A 151 6.70 -15.19 -13.08
N GLY A 152 7.78 -15.91 -12.74
CA GLY A 152 7.86 -17.35 -12.99
C GLY A 152 7.99 -17.72 -14.47
N ASP A 153 8.41 -16.79 -15.33
CA ASP A 153 8.54 -17.04 -16.77
C ASP A 153 9.97 -17.49 -17.13
N PRO A 154 10.19 -18.77 -17.51
CA PRO A 154 11.52 -19.36 -17.66
C PRO A 154 12.42 -18.62 -18.67
N GLY A 155 11.84 -17.91 -19.64
CA GLY A 155 12.56 -17.12 -20.63
C GLY A 155 13.44 -16.00 -20.04
N ASN A 156 13.20 -15.61 -18.79
CA ASN A 156 13.98 -14.58 -18.11
C ASN A 156 15.23 -15.13 -17.39
N ALA A 157 15.37 -16.46 -17.30
CA ALA A 157 16.39 -17.09 -16.46
C ALA A 157 17.83 -16.79 -16.92
N GLN A 158 18.05 -16.75 -18.23
CA GLN A 158 19.39 -16.52 -18.79
C GLN A 158 19.99 -15.18 -18.33
N ARG A 159 19.16 -14.14 -18.18
CA ARG A 159 19.60 -12.81 -17.72
C ARG A 159 19.99 -12.78 -16.25
N LEU A 160 19.58 -13.77 -15.46
CA LEU A 160 19.91 -13.85 -14.04
C LEU A 160 21.20 -14.64 -13.76
N HIS A 161 21.74 -15.37 -14.75
CA HIS A 161 22.92 -16.23 -14.55
C HIS A 161 24.16 -15.47 -14.09
N GLU A 162 24.36 -14.24 -14.56
CA GLU A 162 25.51 -13.39 -14.16
C GLU A 162 25.45 -12.93 -12.69
N PHE A 163 24.25 -12.87 -12.10
CA PHE A 163 24.06 -12.41 -10.72
C PHE A 163 24.30 -13.49 -9.66
N VAL A 164 24.50 -14.74 -10.06
CA VAL A 164 24.81 -15.84 -9.15
C VAL A 164 26.18 -15.66 -8.50
N GLY A 165 27.12 -15.03 -9.20
CA GLY A 165 28.46 -14.70 -8.70
C GLY A 165 28.60 -13.24 -8.25
N HIS A 166 27.51 -12.53 -8.00
CA HIS A 166 27.55 -11.10 -7.68
C HIS A 166 28.30 -10.80 -6.37
N GLY A 167 29.00 -9.65 -6.30
CA GLY A 167 29.79 -9.26 -5.11
C GLY A 167 28.95 -9.15 -3.83
N ASN A 168 27.73 -8.66 -3.95
CA ASN A 168 26.75 -8.57 -2.85
C ASN A 168 26.05 -9.92 -2.58
N ALA A 169 26.21 -10.46 -1.36
CA ALA A 169 25.61 -11.73 -0.92
C ALA A 169 24.07 -11.75 -1.00
N ARG A 170 23.41 -10.62 -0.76
CA ARG A 170 21.95 -10.51 -0.88
C ARG A 170 21.50 -10.70 -2.33
N VAL A 171 22.26 -10.16 -3.29
CA VAL A 171 22.01 -10.31 -4.72
C VAL A 171 22.24 -11.75 -5.16
N ARG A 172 23.30 -12.43 -4.67
CA ARG A 172 23.51 -13.85 -4.98
C ARG A 172 22.36 -14.72 -4.47
N SER A 173 22.01 -14.58 -3.19
CA SER A 173 20.95 -15.36 -2.54
C SER A 173 19.61 -15.22 -3.27
N ILE A 174 19.18 -13.99 -3.54
CA ILE A 174 17.90 -13.75 -4.21
C ILE A 174 17.89 -14.21 -5.67
N THR A 175 19.06 -14.19 -6.34
CA THR A 175 19.21 -14.72 -7.69
C THR A 175 19.02 -16.22 -7.74
N VAL A 176 19.63 -16.96 -6.81
CA VAL A 176 19.45 -18.42 -6.70
C VAL A 176 17.98 -18.76 -6.45
N VAL A 177 17.30 -18.02 -5.57
CA VAL A 177 15.86 -18.19 -5.32
C VAL A 177 15.03 -17.91 -6.58
N ALA A 178 15.32 -16.81 -7.29
CA ALA A 178 14.61 -16.46 -8.51
C ALA A 178 14.82 -17.52 -9.61
N LEU A 179 16.06 -17.95 -9.86
CA LEU A 179 16.38 -19.01 -10.83
C LEU A 179 15.67 -20.33 -10.51
N GLY A 180 15.59 -20.70 -9.22
CA GLY A 180 14.84 -21.87 -8.78
C GLY A 180 13.35 -21.78 -9.11
N ARG A 181 12.74 -20.60 -8.91
CA ARG A 181 11.33 -20.35 -9.25
C ARG A 181 11.07 -20.34 -10.76
N LEU A 182 12.02 -19.83 -11.55
CA LEU A 182 11.91 -19.81 -13.00
C LEU A 182 12.03 -21.21 -13.62
N GLY A 183 12.70 -22.16 -12.94
CA GLY A 183 12.71 -23.57 -13.33
C GLY A 183 13.37 -23.89 -14.68
N HIS A 184 14.17 -22.98 -15.23
CA HIS A 184 14.80 -23.18 -16.53
C HIS A 184 15.93 -24.24 -16.44
N PRO A 185 15.96 -25.26 -17.31
CA PRO A 185 16.95 -26.37 -17.21
C PRO A 185 18.41 -25.93 -17.21
N GLN A 186 18.75 -24.90 -18.01
CA GLN A 186 20.13 -24.37 -18.05
C GLN A 186 20.57 -23.73 -16.72
N SER A 187 19.64 -23.38 -15.84
CA SER A 187 19.95 -22.80 -14.53
C SER A 187 20.50 -23.83 -13.54
N VAL A 188 20.37 -25.14 -13.80
CA VAL A 188 20.82 -26.20 -12.88
C VAL A 188 22.31 -26.07 -12.54
N GLU A 189 23.16 -25.81 -13.53
CA GLU A 189 24.61 -25.66 -13.30
C GLU A 189 24.94 -24.41 -12.47
N PHE A 190 24.16 -23.34 -12.61
CA PHE A 190 24.31 -22.14 -11.81
C PHE A 190 23.80 -22.32 -10.38
N LEU A 191 22.68 -23.02 -10.20
CA LEU A 191 22.16 -23.36 -8.86
C LEU A 191 23.13 -24.26 -8.08
N LYS A 192 23.76 -25.24 -8.74
CA LYS A 192 24.80 -26.08 -8.13
C LYS A 192 25.98 -25.25 -7.61
N LYS A 193 26.43 -24.26 -8.39
CA LYS A 193 27.47 -23.32 -7.95
C LYS A 193 27.02 -22.51 -6.73
N GLY A 194 25.77 -22.05 -6.73
CA GLY A 194 25.19 -21.31 -5.60
C GLY A 194 25.13 -22.09 -4.28
N LEU A 195 25.10 -23.43 -4.31
CA LEU A 195 25.17 -24.27 -3.11
C LEU A 195 26.56 -24.27 -2.44
N GLN A 196 27.58 -23.83 -3.15
CA GLN A 196 28.97 -23.75 -2.68
C GLN A 196 29.37 -22.32 -2.28
N ASP A 197 28.41 -21.38 -2.29
CA ASP A 197 28.62 -19.99 -1.89
C ASP A 197 28.91 -19.92 -0.37
N PRO A 198 30.02 -19.29 0.06
CA PRO A 198 30.43 -19.19 1.46
C PRO A 198 29.51 -18.33 2.35
#